data_AF-A0A2Z5JUW5-F1
#
_entry.id   AF-A0A2Z5JUW5-F1
#
_cell.length_a   1.000
_cell.length_b   1.000
_cell.length_c   1.000
_cell.angle_alpha   90.00
_cell.angle_beta   90.00
_cell.angle_gamma   90.00
#
_symmetry.space_group_name_H-M   'P 1'
#
loop_
_entity.id
_entity.type
_entity.pdbx_description
1 polymer ?
#
loop_
_entity_poly.entity_id
_entity_poly.type
_entity_poly.pdbx_seq_one_letter_code
_entity_poly.pdbx_strand_id
1 'polypeptide(L)'
;MTDTTAFDWRSFLLKWSGEWADSLPDDDTRSADDEAARQARWLGFPPASEERIAAMEERLGRRMPPSYREFLKVSDGWRHAGGFVWLLSGTEDARWHDNESGLADLTEEYLDEDAGPEERREADLWRRGLQLDVEADATYVLLDPEDVDEDGEWAVYTWASWRAAPPERHANFLAFMQDMHREFHSLRAHRGDGEPEFASDTTRELDARMEEARLEALRGDWEQAGRALDEAKEYGRPRAAGLGDQIRRLLGETSMVYFDGLVTDPRYAPELLPPLVAEHAAHSYRDDSTLLFHLRGADEDLVSLAYATLDQVRNGTYRYAPAGPFGEAVERARELARWGDSDGAWRTLTDALPLWEPLGPDHLAPLAWVADPLLGPLLTPERGRELLSTPRGGQEGEAPRPGAGLDPGGLAWLAEPDPGNNRTSYRFVLVEGVEPEELPGRLADGDGAVLNEPMTLWEARRGSLGSQQEFSSFDDRALMAVGRAGAGWSFAFDGDPAPFDQRRFVSPAAAAGAGTRAVVVWSGLRPWHGEPFFHLSVALDGVEQYAFTHADGETRRSGEIPRALDPSRFFGGAPEDSAEVERPLLEAVGQEFGVSLPRHAIVNGRLHTFTTRSWTRPPRDGETYAVLRIG
;
A
#
# COMPACT_ATOMS: atom_id res chain seq x y z
N MET A 1 11.57 -8.41 -29.43
CA MET A 1 12.21 -9.17 -30.52
C MET A 1 13.37 -9.93 -29.93
N THR A 2 13.10 -11.12 -29.43
CA THR A 2 14.09 -12.07 -28.89
C THR A 2 14.27 -13.12 -29.96
N ASP A 3 15.44 -13.16 -30.61
CA ASP A 3 15.78 -14.18 -31.58
C ASP A 3 15.98 -15.52 -30.84
N THR A 4 14.89 -16.28 -30.66
CA THR A 4 14.85 -17.60 -30.01
C THR A 4 15.76 -18.61 -30.68
N THR A 5 16.10 -18.41 -31.97
CA THR A 5 17.01 -19.29 -32.72
C THR A 5 18.49 -19.09 -32.37
N ALA A 6 18.82 -17.98 -31.71
CA ALA A 6 20.18 -17.67 -31.24
C ALA A 6 20.46 -18.14 -29.80
N PHE A 7 19.49 -18.78 -29.13
CA PHE A 7 19.65 -19.26 -27.76
C PHE A 7 20.59 -20.47 -27.69
N ASP A 8 21.58 -20.43 -26.79
CA ASP A 8 22.51 -21.54 -26.59
C ASP A 8 21.90 -22.64 -25.69
N TRP A 9 21.04 -23.45 -26.30
CA TRP A 9 20.41 -24.61 -25.67
C TRP A 9 21.42 -25.57 -25.03
N ARG A 10 22.57 -25.79 -25.68
CA ARG A 10 23.56 -26.76 -25.17
C ARG A 10 24.16 -26.29 -23.85
N SER A 11 24.57 -25.02 -23.76
CA SER A 11 25.13 -24.48 -22.53
C SER A 11 24.09 -24.44 -21.40
N PHE A 12 22.85 -24.04 -21.70
CA PHE A 12 21.76 -24.02 -20.72
C PHE A 12 21.46 -25.41 -20.15
N LEU A 13 21.29 -26.43 -21.01
CA LEU A 13 20.98 -27.79 -20.58
C LEU A 13 22.15 -28.47 -19.86
N LEU A 14 23.40 -28.16 -20.25
CA LEU A 14 24.59 -28.64 -19.53
C LEU A 14 24.68 -28.04 -18.12
N LYS A 15 24.39 -26.73 -17.99
CA LYS A 15 24.32 -26.05 -16.68
C LYS A 15 23.28 -26.74 -15.81
N TRP A 16 22.02 -26.83 -16.28
CA TRP A 16 20.94 -27.47 -15.53
C TRP A 16 21.27 -28.92 -15.14
N SER A 17 21.79 -29.73 -16.06
CA SER A 17 22.16 -31.12 -15.75
C SER A 17 23.22 -31.23 -14.65
N GLY A 18 24.20 -30.33 -14.64
CA GLY A 18 25.22 -30.26 -13.60
C GLY A 18 24.62 -29.90 -12.24
N GLU A 19 23.79 -28.86 -12.21
CA GLU A 19 23.12 -28.39 -10.99
C GLU A 19 22.18 -29.45 -10.40
N TRP A 20 21.43 -30.15 -11.26
CA TRP A 20 20.59 -31.27 -10.83
C TRP A 20 21.44 -32.40 -10.25
N ALA A 21 22.54 -32.78 -10.90
CA ALA A 21 23.40 -33.86 -10.42
C ALA A 21 24.03 -33.56 -9.05
N ASP A 22 24.37 -32.29 -8.79
CA ASP A 22 24.94 -31.82 -7.51
C ASP A 22 23.87 -31.67 -6.41
N SER A 23 22.60 -31.52 -6.79
CA SER A 23 21.48 -31.28 -5.86
C SER A 23 20.91 -32.53 -5.19
N LEU A 24 21.36 -33.74 -5.57
CA LEU A 24 20.77 -34.99 -5.08
C LEU A 24 21.50 -35.48 -3.82
N PRO A 25 20.80 -35.68 -2.68
CA PRO A 25 21.41 -36.26 -1.48
C PRO A 25 21.85 -37.69 -1.76
N ASP A 26 22.95 -38.16 -1.15
CA ASP A 26 23.63 -39.46 -1.39
C ASP A 26 22.79 -40.73 -1.08
N ASP A 27 21.46 -40.64 -0.98
CA ASP A 27 20.58 -41.74 -0.58
C ASP A 27 20.31 -42.79 -1.70
N ASP A 28 19.98 -44.00 -1.26
CA ASP A 28 19.96 -45.27 -2.00
C ASP A 28 18.66 -45.54 -2.80
N THR A 29 17.74 -44.58 -2.92
CA THR A 29 16.40 -44.79 -3.52
C THR A 29 16.22 -44.20 -4.93
N ARG A 30 17.27 -44.10 -5.74
CA ARG A 30 17.18 -43.58 -7.12
C ARG A 30 16.83 -44.67 -8.13
N SER A 31 16.11 -44.29 -9.19
CA SER A 31 15.96 -45.17 -10.34
C SER A 31 17.33 -45.41 -11.00
N ALA A 32 17.49 -46.52 -11.72
CA ALA A 32 18.74 -46.81 -12.43
C ALA A 32 19.06 -45.75 -13.50
N ASP A 33 18.02 -45.19 -14.13
CA ASP A 33 18.14 -44.16 -15.15
C ASP A 33 18.57 -42.82 -14.56
N ASP A 34 18.08 -42.44 -13.38
CA ASP A 34 18.51 -41.23 -12.69
C ASP A 34 19.96 -41.31 -12.23
N GLU A 35 20.40 -42.48 -11.73
CA GLU A 35 21.79 -42.67 -11.33
C GLU A 35 22.72 -42.63 -12.55
N ALA A 36 22.30 -43.20 -13.69
CA ALA A 36 23.06 -43.09 -14.94
C ALA A 36 23.15 -41.63 -15.44
N ALA A 37 22.04 -40.89 -15.41
CA ALA A 37 22.00 -39.47 -15.79
C ALA A 37 22.87 -38.61 -14.86
N ARG A 38 22.87 -38.88 -13.55
CA ARG A 38 23.70 -38.21 -12.55
C ARG A 38 25.19 -38.43 -12.81
N GLN A 39 25.59 -39.69 -13.05
CA GLN A 39 26.98 -40.04 -13.36
C GLN A 39 27.45 -39.42 -14.68
N ALA A 40 26.58 -39.38 -15.69
CA ALA A 40 26.85 -38.73 -16.97
C ALA A 40 26.80 -37.19 -16.89
N ARG A 41 26.26 -36.63 -15.80
CA ARG A 41 25.91 -35.20 -15.63
C ARG A 41 25.13 -34.66 -16.83
N TRP A 42 24.17 -35.46 -17.31
CA TRP A 42 23.35 -35.15 -18.47
C TRP A 42 21.93 -35.71 -18.29
N LEU A 43 20.94 -34.82 -18.20
CA LEU A 43 19.53 -35.18 -18.09
C LEU A 43 18.89 -35.52 -19.44
N GLY A 44 19.45 -34.94 -20.51
CA GLY A 44 18.94 -35.09 -21.86
C GLY A 44 19.18 -36.46 -22.47
N PHE A 45 18.80 -36.58 -23.73
CA PHE A 45 18.99 -37.75 -24.58
C PHE A 45 19.93 -37.40 -25.74
N PRO A 46 20.40 -38.38 -26.54
CA PRO A 46 21.12 -38.09 -27.76
C PRO A 46 20.32 -37.11 -28.65
N PRO A 47 20.99 -36.20 -29.38
CA PRO A 47 20.31 -35.22 -30.21
C PRO A 47 19.52 -35.87 -31.34
N ALA A 48 18.35 -35.32 -31.67
CA ALA A 48 17.58 -35.75 -32.82
C ALA A 48 18.25 -35.28 -34.12
N SER A 49 18.36 -36.17 -35.10
CA SER A 49 18.80 -35.77 -36.44
C SER A 49 17.69 -35.00 -37.16
N GLU A 50 18.06 -34.21 -38.15
CA GLU A 50 17.11 -33.44 -38.96
C GLU A 50 16.05 -34.35 -39.60
N GLU A 51 16.43 -35.56 -40.01
CA GLU A 51 15.53 -36.55 -40.60
C GLU A 51 14.49 -37.05 -39.59
N ARG A 52 14.86 -37.21 -38.31
CA ARG A 52 13.92 -37.63 -37.26
C ARG A 52 12.93 -36.53 -36.93
N ILE A 53 13.40 -35.29 -36.83
CA ILE A 53 12.53 -34.12 -36.62
C ILE A 53 11.56 -33.99 -37.79
N ALA A 54 12.04 -34.07 -39.03
CA ALA A 54 11.18 -34.00 -40.22
C ALA A 54 10.15 -35.15 -40.27
N ALA A 55 10.55 -36.37 -39.89
CA ALA A 55 9.63 -37.51 -39.81
C ALA A 55 8.56 -37.32 -38.73
N MET A 56 8.90 -36.72 -37.58
CA MET A 56 7.93 -36.34 -36.55
C MET A 56 6.97 -35.27 -37.09
N GLU A 57 7.47 -34.22 -37.74
CA GLU A 57 6.65 -33.16 -38.33
C GLU A 57 5.69 -33.71 -39.39
N GLU A 58 6.16 -34.66 -40.23
CA GLU A 58 5.33 -35.37 -41.20
C GLU A 58 4.24 -36.21 -40.50
N ARG A 59 4.61 -36.96 -39.45
CA ARG A 59 3.68 -37.77 -38.64
C ARG A 59 2.61 -36.91 -37.95
N LEU A 60 2.98 -35.74 -37.42
CA LEU A 60 2.08 -34.82 -36.72
C LEU A 60 1.32 -33.89 -37.68
N GLY A 61 1.74 -33.80 -38.94
CA GLY A 61 1.10 -33.01 -39.99
C GLY A 61 1.36 -31.50 -39.90
N ARG A 62 2.29 -31.06 -39.05
CA ARG A 62 2.66 -29.66 -38.86
C ARG A 62 4.15 -29.52 -38.63
N ARG A 63 4.71 -28.38 -39.07
CA ARG A 63 6.08 -28.00 -38.71
C ARG A 63 6.11 -27.54 -37.26
N MET A 64 7.08 -28.01 -36.48
CA MET A 64 7.20 -27.67 -35.07
C MET A 64 7.69 -26.23 -34.86
N PRO A 65 7.35 -25.60 -33.72
CA PRO A 65 7.82 -24.26 -33.40
C PRO A 65 9.35 -24.21 -33.32
N PRO A 66 10.00 -23.12 -33.76
CA PRO A 66 11.46 -23.05 -33.89
C PRO A 66 12.22 -23.42 -32.63
N SER A 67 11.83 -22.91 -31.46
CA SER A 67 12.51 -23.17 -30.20
C SER A 67 12.47 -24.66 -29.78
N TYR A 68 11.35 -25.35 -29.97
CA TYR A 68 11.25 -26.80 -29.71
C TYR A 68 12.13 -27.60 -30.69
N ARG A 69 12.20 -27.15 -31.95
CA ARG A 69 13.02 -27.78 -32.97
C ARG A 69 14.52 -27.68 -32.68
N GLU A 70 14.98 -26.50 -32.27
CA GLU A 70 16.39 -26.29 -31.88
C GLU A 70 16.74 -27.05 -30.60
N PHE A 71 15.81 -27.14 -29.64
CA PHE A 71 15.96 -28.00 -28.47
C PHE A 71 16.16 -29.48 -28.85
N LEU A 72 15.33 -30.03 -29.74
CA LEU A 72 15.42 -31.43 -30.18
C LEU A 72 16.75 -31.76 -30.86
N LYS A 73 17.36 -30.80 -31.56
CA LYS A 73 18.70 -30.94 -32.15
C LYS A 73 19.82 -31.05 -31.11
N VAL A 74 19.55 -30.67 -29.86
CA VAL A 74 20.48 -30.81 -28.74
C VAL A 74 20.12 -32.03 -27.88
N SER A 75 18.82 -32.28 -27.66
CA SER A 75 18.31 -33.37 -26.83
C SER A 75 16.96 -33.87 -27.32
N ASP A 76 16.88 -35.14 -27.74
CA ASP A 76 15.64 -35.79 -28.21
C ASP A 76 14.76 -36.23 -27.03
N GLY A 77 14.23 -35.26 -26.28
CA GLY A 77 13.51 -35.44 -25.01
C GLY A 77 14.30 -34.93 -23.81
N TRP A 78 13.70 -34.87 -22.63
CA TRP A 78 14.35 -34.34 -21.42
C TRP A 78 13.80 -34.94 -20.13
N ARG A 79 14.67 -35.22 -19.17
CA ARG A 79 14.29 -35.71 -17.83
C ARG A 79 14.18 -34.57 -16.84
N HIS A 80 13.22 -34.67 -15.91
CA HIS A 80 13.06 -33.72 -14.79
C HIS A 80 12.93 -32.27 -15.29
N ALA A 81 11.96 -32.02 -16.18
CA ALA A 81 11.55 -30.66 -16.53
C ALA A 81 10.76 -30.08 -15.36
N GLY A 82 11.43 -29.25 -14.55
CA GLY A 82 10.86 -28.71 -13.32
C GLY A 82 10.82 -29.75 -12.21
N GLY A 83 9.77 -29.71 -11.41
CA GLY A 83 9.55 -30.64 -10.29
C GLY A 83 8.55 -31.74 -10.55
N PHE A 84 7.74 -31.63 -11.60
CA PHE A 84 6.54 -32.46 -11.76
C PHE A 84 6.45 -33.16 -13.11
N VAL A 85 7.32 -32.83 -14.07
CA VAL A 85 7.43 -33.53 -15.36
C VAL A 85 8.72 -34.36 -15.36
N TRP A 86 8.59 -35.66 -15.15
CA TRP A 86 9.70 -36.61 -15.07
C TRP A 86 10.31 -36.90 -16.44
N LEU A 87 9.50 -36.93 -17.49
CA LEU A 87 9.95 -37.10 -18.87
C LEU A 87 9.14 -36.22 -19.83
N LEU A 88 9.85 -35.35 -20.52
CA LEU A 88 9.37 -34.51 -21.62
C LEU A 88 9.66 -35.18 -22.96
N SER A 89 8.71 -35.13 -23.87
CA SER A 89 8.72 -35.87 -25.13
C SER A 89 9.89 -35.50 -26.04
N GLY A 90 10.49 -36.52 -26.65
CA GLY A 90 11.30 -36.37 -27.86
C GLY A 90 10.46 -36.53 -29.13
N THR A 91 11.14 -36.79 -30.23
CA THR A 91 10.55 -36.93 -31.57
C THR A 91 9.61 -38.13 -31.71
N GLU A 92 9.81 -39.18 -30.91
CA GLU A 92 8.98 -40.40 -30.95
C GLU A 92 7.68 -40.24 -30.15
N ASP A 93 7.75 -39.64 -28.96
CA ASP A 93 6.63 -39.63 -27.99
C ASP A 93 5.67 -38.45 -28.13
N ALA A 94 6.09 -37.36 -28.80
CA ALA A 94 5.24 -36.20 -29.02
C ALA A 94 3.97 -36.60 -29.81
N ARG A 95 2.80 -36.25 -29.27
CA ARG A 95 1.49 -36.66 -29.80
C ARG A 95 0.43 -35.59 -29.58
N TRP A 96 -0.62 -35.58 -30.40
CA TRP A 96 -1.80 -34.76 -30.14
C TRP A 96 -2.51 -35.29 -28.90
N HIS A 97 -2.97 -34.39 -28.02
CA HIS A 97 -3.73 -34.75 -26.84
C HIS A 97 -5.00 -35.51 -27.26
N ASP A 98 -5.25 -36.65 -26.61
CA ASP A 98 -6.32 -37.60 -26.97
C ASP A 98 -7.52 -37.53 -26.02
N ASN A 99 -7.48 -36.64 -25.03
CA ASN A 99 -8.54 -36.46 -24.03
C ASN A 99 -8.87 -37.74 -23.22
N GLU A 100 -7.90 -38.63 -23.02
CA GLU A 100 -8.09 -39.80 -22.13
C GLU A 100 -8.51 -39.41 -20.70
N SER A 101 -8.10 -38.22 -20.24
CA SER A 101 -8.44 -37.67 -18.92
C SER A 101 -9.86 -37.10 -18.83
N GLY A 102 -10.57 -36.91 -19.95
CA GLY A 102 -11.87 -36.25 -20.01
C GLY A 102 -11.82 -34.74 -19.73
N LEU A 103 -10.63 -34.12 -19.65
CA LEU A 103 -10.46 -32.71 -19.34
C LEU A 103 -11.06 -31.77 -20.41
N ALA A 104 -11.03 -32.17 -21.69
CA ALA A 104 -11.71 -31.42 -22.75
C ALA A 104 -13.22 -31.39 -22.52
N ASP A 105 -13.81 -32.54 -22.18
CA ASP A 105 -15.26 -32.66 -21.97
C ASP A 105 -15.70 -31.91 -20.70
N LEU A 106 -14.92 -32.02 -19.63
CA LEU A 106 -15.14 -31.27 -18.39
C LEU A 106 -15.06 -29.77 -18.62
N THR A 107 -14.04 -29.28 -19.30
CA THR A 107 -13.85 -27.84 -19.54
C THR A 107 -14.97 -27.28 -20.43
N GLU A 108 -15.39 -28.03 -21.46
CA GLU A 108 -16.53 -27.68 -22.31
C GLU A 108 -17.86 -27.61 -21.54
N GLU A 109 -18.09 -28.49 -20.55
CA GLU A 109 -19.30 -28.46 -19.72
C GLU A 109 -19.42 -27.20 -18.86
N TYR A 110 -18.29 -26.61 -18.46
CA TYR A 110 -18.25 -25.38 -17.67
C TYR A 110 -18.27 -24.08 -18.51
N LEU A 111 -18.28 -24.16 -19.85
CA LEU A 111 -18.40 -22.99 -20.71
C LEU A 111 -19.86 -22.49 -20.77
N ASP A 112 -20.09 -21.26 -20.33
CA ASP A 112 -21.37 -20.58 -20.50
C ASP A 112 -21.51 -19.98 -21.93
N GLU A 113 -22.73 -19.67 -22.36
CA GLU A 113 -23.01 -19.01 -23.65
C GLU A 113 -22.30 -17.64 -23.76
N ASP A 114 -22.09 -16.98 -22.61
CA ASP A 114 -21.40 -15.71 -22.47
C ASP A 114 -19.87 -15.83 -22.31
N ALA A 115 -19.30 -17.05 -22.40
CA ALA A 115 -17.86 -17.28 -22.20
C ALA A 115 -17.00 -16.45 -23.17
N GLY A 116 -15.95 -15.84 -22.64
CA GLY A 116 -15.03 -14.97 -23.37
C GLY A 116 -14.11 -15.73 -24.35
N PRO A 117 -13.40 -15.02 -25.24
CA PRO A 117 -12.47 -15.63 -26.19
C PRO A 117 -11.33 -16.42 -25.54
N GLU A 118 -10.92 -16.05 -24.33
CA GLU A 118 -9.86 -16.73 -23.56
C GLU A 118 -10.36 -18.07 -23.00
N GLU A 119 -11.51 -18.08 -22.32
CA GLU A 119 -12.14 -19.29 -21.78
C GLU A 119 -12.43 -20.33 -22.88
N ARG A 120 -12.90 -19.88 -24.06
CA ARG A 120 -13.12 -20.75 -25.22
C ARG A 120 -11.80 -21.35 -25.75
N ARG A 121 -10.72 -20.57 -25.74
CA ARG A 121 -9.40 -21.06 -26.16
C ARG A 121 -8.88 -22.12 -25.20
N GLU A 122 -9.07 -21.94 -23.90
CA GLU A 122 -8.69 -22.92 -22.87
C GLU A 122 -9.43 -24.25 -23.04
N ALA A 123 -10.71 -24.22 -23.43
CA ALA A 123 -11.44 -25.43 -23.75
C ALA A 123 -10.93 -26.10 -25.03
N ASP A 124 -10.70 -25.33 -26.09
CA ASP A 124 -10.20 -25.86 -27.35
C ASP A 124 -8.77 -26.43 -27.23
N LEU A 125 -7.95 -25.88 -26.33
CA LEU A 125 -6.59 -26.33 -26.05
C LEU A 125 -6.56 -27.84 -25.78
N TRP A 126 -7.52 -28.35 -24.99
CA TRP A 126 -7.61 -29.78 -24.69
C TRP A 126 -8.01 -30.64 -25.88
N ARG A 127 -8.52 -30.08 -26.98
CA ARG A 127 -8.84 -30.82 -28.21
C ARG A 127 -7.71 -30.79 -29.24
N ARG A 128 -6.92 -29.72 -29.26
CA ARG A 128 -5.93 -29.47 -30.32
C ARG A 128 -4.49 -29.37 -29.85
N GLY A 129 -4.24 -29.35 -28.55
CA GLY A 129 -2.90 -29.23 -27.97
C GLY A 129 -2.00 -30.40 -28.33
N LEU A 130 -0.74 -30.12 -28.66
CA LEU A 130 0.30 -31.13 -28.79
C LEU A 130 0.90 -31.42 -27.42
N GLN A 131 0.70 -32.64 -26.91
CA GLN A 131 1.12 -33.05 -25.58
C GLN A 131 2.60 -33.46 -25.56
N LEU A 132 3.33 -32.90 -24.59
CA LEU A 132 4.76 -33.13 -24.39
C LEU A 132 5.10 -33.85 -23.09
N ASP A 133 4.23 -33.88 -22.09
CA ASP A 133 4.41 -34.68 -20.88
C ASP A 133 4.25 -36.18 -21.19
N VAL A 134 5.35 -36.92 -21.12
CA VAL A 134 5.34 -38.40 -21.30
C VAL A 134 5.14 -39.07 -19.96
N GLU A 135 5.86 -38.59 -18.95
CA GLU A 135 5.72 -39.03 -17.56
C GLU A 135 5.72 -37.78 -16.67
N ALA A 136 4.64 -37.58 -15.93
CA ALA A 136 4.46 -36.43 -15.05
C ALA A 136 3.56 -36.79 -13.87
N ASP A 137 3.71 -36.07 -12.77
CA ASP A 137 2.79 -36.14 -11.63
C ASP A 137 1.58 -35.25 -11.94
N ALA A 138 0.48 -35.83 -12.41
CA ALA A 138 -0.81 -35.18 -12.73
C ALA A 138 -0.73 -33.75 -13.32
N THR A 139 0.27 -33.53 -14.18
CA THR A 139 0.62 -32.26 -14.84
C THR A 139 0.67 -32.49 -16.34
N TYR A 140 0.02 -31.61 -17.11
CA TYR A 140 -0.02 -31.63 -18.57
C TYR A 140 0.79 -30.46 -19.13
N VAL A 141 1.50 -30.71 -20.23
CA VAL A 141 2.27 -29.72 -20.99
C VAL A 141 1.83 -29.79 -22.45
N LEU A 142 1.14 -28.74 -22.91
CA LEU A 142 0.50 -28.69 -24.22
C LEU A 142 1.05 -27.51 -25.04
N LEU A 143 1.50 -27.76 -26.27
CA LEU A 143 1.76 -26.69 -27.25
C LEU A 143 0.48 -26.40 -28.06
N ASP A 144 0.05 -25.14 -28.15
CA ASP A 144 -1.14 -24.77 -28.94
C ASP A 144 -0.77 -24.34 -30.37
N PRO A 145 -1.13 -25.13 -31.40
CA PRO A 145 -0.83 -24.81 -32.80
C PRO A 145 -1.64 -23.62 -33.38
N GLU A 146 -2.59 -23.05 -32.62
CA GLU A 146 -3.39 -21.89 -33.02
C GLU A 146 -3.07 -20.62 -32.22
N ASP A 147 -2.26 -20.74 -31.16
CA ASP A 147 -1.71 -19.61 -30.41
C ASP A 147 -0.24 -19.40 -30.82
N VAL A 148 -0.07 -18.82 -32.01
CA VAL A 148 1.23 -18.66 -32.68
C VAL A 148 1.62 -17.19 -32.74
N ASP A 149 2.86 -16.88 -32.36
CA ASP A 149 3.39 -15.53 -32.43
C ASP A 149 3.95 -15.16 -33.82
N GLU A 150 4.51 -13.95 -33.95
CA GLU A 150 5.07 -13.44 -35.21
C GLU A 150 6.31 -14.23 -35.69
N ASP A 151 7.01 -14.91 -34.78
CA ASP A 151 8.21 -15.71 -35.04
C ASP A 151 7.87 -17.18 -35.39
N GLY A 152 6.59 -17.54 -35.35
CA GLY A 152 6.11 -18.89 -35.59
C GLY A 152 6.25 -19.82 -34.38
N GLU A 153 6.52 -19.26 -33.19
CA GLU A 153 6.52 -20.00 -31.94
C GLU A 153 5.09 -20.27 -31.48
N TRP A 154 4.87 -21.44 -30.91
CA TRP A 154 3.58 -21.82 -30.34
C TRP A 154 3.65 -21.61 -28.82
N ALA A 155 2.59 -21.06 -28.25
CA ALA A 155 2.47 -20.95 -26.80
C ALA A 155 2.45 -22.34 -26.15
N VAL A 156 3.10 -22.46 -24.98
CA VAL A 156 3.02 -23.66 -24.14
C VAL A 156 2.03 -23.39 -23.01
N TYR A 157 1.17 -24.35 -22.72
CA TYR A 157 0.26 -24.31 -21.59
C TYR A 157 0.61 -25.44 -20.62
N THR A 158 0.68 -25.10 -19.33
CA THR A 158 0.84 -26.09 -18.25
C THR A 158 -0.40 -26.13 -17.38
N TRP A 159 -0.86 -27.33 -17.05
CA TRP A 159 -1.99 -27.49 -16.14
C TRP A 159 -1.73 -28.64 -15.17
N ALA A 160 -1.93 -28.39 -13.89
CA ALA A 160 -1.78 -29.41 -12.86
C ALA A 160 -3.04 -29.48 -12.00
N SER A 161 -3.49 -30.71 -11.74
CA SER A 161 -4.79 -30.98 -11.08
C SER A 161 -4.94 -30.35 -9.68
N TRP A 162 -3.82 -30.11 -8.97
CA TRP A 162 -3.81 -29.53 -7.62
C TRP A 162 -3.68 -28.01 -7.59
N ARG A 163 -3.40 -27.34 -8.71
CA ARG A 163 -3.27 -25.87 -8.73
C ARG A 163 -4.61 -25.16 -8.56
N ALA A 164 -5.73 -25.84 -8.82
CA ALA A 164 -7.09 -25.29 -8.77
C ALA A 164 -7.23 -23.95 -9.55
N ALA A 165 -6.49 -23.84 -10.66
CA ALA A 165 -6.36 -22.66 -11.50
C ALA A 165 -6.44 -23.08 -12.99
N PRO A 166 -6.79 -22.17 -13.91
CA PRO A 166 -6.75 -22.44 -15.34
C PRO A 166 -5.32 -22.76 -15.82
N PRO A 167 -5.15 -23.33 -17.03
CA PRO A 167 -3.84 -23.60 -17.60
C PRO A 167 -2.97 -22.32 -17.67
N GLU A 168 -1.74 -22.42 -17.16
CA GLU A 168 -0.77 -21.33 -17.19
C GLU A 168 -0.13 -21.24 -18.58
N ARG A 169 -0.17 -20.05 -19.20
CA ARG A 169 0.37 -19.80 -20.55
C ARG A 169 1.81 -19.27 -20.50
N HIS A 170 2.72 -19.96 -21.16
CA HIS A 170 4.07 -19.50 -21.49
C HIS A 170 4.14 -19.06 -22.95
N ALA A 171 4.95 -18.04 -23.23
CA ALA A 171 5.01 -17.45 -24.57
C ALA A 171 5.45 -18.44 -25.67
N ASN A 172 6.40 -19.32 -25.35
CA ASN A 172 6.95 -20.33 -26.27
C ASN A 172 7.68 -21.44 -25.49
N PHE A 173 8.21 -22.44 -26.20
CA PHE A 173 8.92 -23.58 -25.57
C PHE A 173 10.21 -23.17 -24.84
N LEU A 174 10.93 -22.15 -25.32
CA LEU A 174 12.09 -21.63 -24.59
C LEU A 174 11.69 -21.02 -23.24
N ALA A 175 10.67 -20.17 -23.22
CA ALA A 175 10.15 -19.56 -21.98
C ALA A 175 9.69 -20.65 -21.00
N PHE A 176 8.96 -21.66 -21.47
CA PHE A 176 8.59 -22.82 -20.66
C PHE A 176 9.81 -23.53 -20.05
N MET A 177 10.84 -23.82 -20.83
CA MET A 177 12.04 -24.50 -20.31
C MET A 177 12.82 -23.64 -19.30
N GLN A 178 12.84 -22.32 -19.46
CA GLN A 178 13.41 -21.40 -18.48
C GLN A 178 12.59 -21.41 -17.19
N ASP A 179 11.26 -21.41 -17.28
CA ASP A 179 10.36 -21.43 -16.12
C ASP A 179 10.49 -22.77 -15.36
N MET A 180 10.62 -23.89 -16.08
CA MET A 180 10.89 -25.20 -15.46
C MET A 180 12.26 -25.25 -14.77
N HIS A 181 13.28 -24.58 -15.30
CA HIS A 181 14.56 -24.43 -14.59
C HIS A 181 14.40 -23.60 -13.29
N ARG A 182 13.60 -22.53 -13.33
CA ARG A 182 13.25 -21.74 -12.13
C ARG A 182 12.48 -22.56 -11.10
N GLU A 183 11.48 -23.33 -11.54
CA GLU A 183 10.71 -24.23 -10.68
C GLU A 183 11.62 -25.26 -10.00
N PHE A 184 12.54 -25.87 -10.76
CA PHE A 184 13.54 -26.78 -10.20
C PHE A 184 14.33 -26.11 -9.06
N HIS A 185 14.87 -24.90 -9.26
CA HIS A 185 15.60 -24.17 -8.23
C HIS A 185 14.73 -23.85 -7.01
N SER A 186 13.52 -23.32 -7.26
CA SER A 186 12.57 -22.96 -6.20
C SER A 186 12.21 -24.17 -5.33
N LEU A 187 11.87 -25.31 -5.92
CA LEU A 187 11.56 -26.52 -5.17
C LEU A 187 12.76 -27.07 -4.39
N ARG A 188 13.98 -26.92 -4.92
CA ARG A 188 15.20 -27.33 -4.22
C ARG A 188 15.52 -26.43 -3.03
N ALA A 189 15.17 -25.15 -3.08
CA ALA A 189 15.32 -24.24 -1.95
C ALA A 189 14.41 -24.58 -0.76
N HIS A 190 13.27 -25.24 -0.99
CA HIS A 190 12.25 -25.54 0.02
C HIS A 190 12.28 -26.99 0.56
N ARG A 191 13.42 -27.68 0.52
CA ARG A 191 13.48 -29.13 0.81
C ARG A 191 13.28 -29.57 2.27
N GLY A 192 13.18 -28.63 3.21
CA GLY A 192 12.80 -28.90 4.60
C GLY A 192 13.66 -28.14 5.60
N ASP A 193 13.11 -27.91 6.79
CA ASP A 193 13.80 -27.19 7.86
C ASP A 193 15.08 -27.93 8.29
N GLY A 194 16.22 -27.24 8.17
CA GLY A 194 17.53 -27.74 8.64
C GLY A 194 18.41 -28.39 7.57
N GLU A 195 17.97 -28.48 6.31
CA GLU A 195 18.87 -28.86 5.20
C GLU A 195 19.76 -27.67 4.77
N PRO A 196 21.00 -27.92 4.31
CA PRO A 196 21.85 -26.87 3.77
C PRO A 196 21.19 -26.18 2.59
N GLU A 197 21.37 -24.87 2.49
CA GLU A 197 20.90 -24.08 1.36
C GLU A 197 21.41 -24.67 0.03
N PHE A 198 20.51 -24.81 -0.94
CA PHE A 198 20.87 -25.28 -2.27
C PHE A 198 21.82 -24.27 -2.94
N ALA A 199 23.05 -24.71 -3.19
CA ALA A 199 24.12 -23.89 -3.75
C ALA A 199 24.62 -24.46 -5.10
N SER A 200 24.37 -23.72 -6.16
CA SER A 200 24.86 -23.91 -7.52
C SER A 200 25.51 -22.63 -8.09
N ASP A 201 26.08 -22.71 -9.29
CA ASP A 201 26.59 -21.52 -9.97
C ASP A 201 25.47 -20.50 -10.25
N THR A 202 24.28 -20.93 -10.66
CA THR A 202 23.11 -20.03 -10.80
C THR A 202 22.77 -19.33 -9.49
N THR A 203 22.74 -20.07 -8.38
CA THR A 203 22.39 -19.45 -7.09
C THR A 203 23.44 -18.44 -6.62
N ARG A 204 24.74 -18.69 -6.87
CA ARG A 204 25.82 -17.74 -6.54
C ARG A 204 25.76 -16.49 -7.42
N GLU A 205 25.44 -16.65 -8.70
CA GLU A 205 25.20 -15.53 -9.62
C GLU A 205 24.02 -14.68 -9.15
N LEU A 206 22.92 -15.32 -8.74
CA LEU A 206 21.74 -14.63 -8.19
C LEU A 206 22.05 -13.92 -6.87
N ASP A 207 22.79 -14.56 -5.95
CA ASP A 207 23.17 -13.94 -4.68
C ASP A 207 24.05 -12.71 -4.90
N ALA A 208 24.96 -12.75 -5.89
CA ALA A 208 25.78 -11.60 -6.28
C ALA A 208 24.91 -10.47 -6.87
N ARG A 209 23.95 -10.80 -7.74
CA ARG A 209 22.99 -9.82 -8.29
C ARG A 209 22.08 -9.23 -7.21
N MET A 210 21.66 -10.03 -6.24
CA MET A 210 20.87 -9.54 -5.10
C MET A 210 21.67 -8.55 -4.26
N GLU A 211 22.94 -8.82 -4.01
CA GLU A 211 23.81 -7.88 -3.29
C GLU A 211 24.03 -6.58 -4.08
N GLU A 212 24.16 -6.66 -5.41
CA GLU A 212 24.20 -5.48 -6.28
C GLU A 212 22.87 -4.69 -6.23
N ALA A 213 21.74 -5.38 -6.40
CA ALA A 213 20.40 -4.80 -6.31
C ALA A 213 20.15 -4.14 -4.95
N ARG A 214 20.62 -4.75 -3.85
CA ARG A 214 20.54 -4.18 -2.51
C ARG A 214 21.29 -2.83 -2.44
N LEU A 215 22.49 -2.76 -2.99
CA LEU A 215 23.28 -1.53 -3.03
C LEU A 215 22.63 -0.48 -3.95
N GLU A 216 22.07 -0.89 -5.09
CA GLU A 216 21.31 -0.01 -6.01
C GLU A 216 20.08 0.59 -5.32
N ALA A 217 19.29 -0.23 -4.62
CA ALA A 217 18.13 0.22 -3.85
C ALA A 217 18.52 1.26 -2.78
N LEU A 218 19.66 1.07 -2.11
CA LEU A 218 20.19 2.02 -1.11
C LEU A 218 20.72 3.32 -1.74
N ARG A 219 21.15 3.29 -3.02
CA ARG A 219 21.54 4.49 -3.77
C ARG A 219 20.35 5.27 -4.33
N GLY A 220 19.16 4.68 -4.34
CA GLY A 220 17.94 5.29 -4.86
C GLY A 220 17.35 4.59 -6.09
N ASP A 221 18.04 3.62 -6.69
CA ASP A 221 17.53 2.88 -7.86
C ASP A 221 16.76 1.63 -7.43
N TRP A 222 15.58 1.87 -6.86
CA TRP A 222 14.72 0.81 -6.33
C TRP A 222 13.96 0.05 -7.42
N GLU A 223 13.76 0.62 -8.61
CA GLU A 223 13.01 -0.01 -9.70
C GLU A 223 13.80 -1.17 -10.34
N GLN A 224 15.09 -0.94 -10.62
CA GLN A 224 15.96 -2.00 -11.11
C GLN A 224 16.22 -3.05 -10.03
N ALA A 225 16.48 -2.60 -8.80
CA ALA A 225 16.67 -3.48 -7.67
C ALA A 225 15.45 -4.38 -7.40
N GLY A 226 14.23 -3.83 -7.44
CA GLY A 226 12.98 -4.57 -7.28
C GLY A 226 12.85 -5.71 -8.28
N ARG A 227 13.13 -5.45 -9.56
CA ARG A 227 13.11 -6.48 -10.62
C ARG A 227 14.12 -7.60 -10.38
N ALA A 228 15.33 -7.27 -9.95
CA ALA A 228 16.36 -8.26 -9.65
C ALA A 228 16.00 -9.11 -8.41
N LEU A 229 15.35 -8.51 -7.40
CA LEU A 229 14.85 -9.22 -6.22
C LEU A 229 13.67 -10.12 -6.56
N ASP A 230 12.78 -9.69 -7.45
CA ASP A 230 11.67 -10.51 -7.93
C ASP A 230 12.16 -11.70 -8.76
N GLU A 231 13.15 -11.50 -9.65
CA GLU A 231 13.82 -12.61 -10.36
C GLU A 231 14.41 -13.59 -9.34
N ALA A 232 15.18 -13.14 -8.36
CA ALA A 232 15.76 -14.03 -7.35
C ALA A 232 14.70 -14.75 -6.50
N LYS A 233 13.57 -14.10 -6.21
CA LYS A 233 12.44 -14.70 -5.51
C LYS A 233 11.84 -15.88 -6.31
N GLU A 234 11.74 -15.76 -7.63
CA GLU A 234 11.25 -16.85 -8.50
C GLU A 234 12.14 -18.11 -8.45
N TYR A 235 13.44 -17.95 -8.23
CA TYR A 235 14.37 -19.07 -7.99
C TYR A 235 14.37 -19.57 -6.54
N GLY A 236 13.50 -19.02 -5.67
CA GLY A 236 13.43 -19.37 -4.25
C GLY A 236 14.64 -18.92 -3.45
N ARG A 237 15.35 -17.86 -3.88
CA ARG A 237 16.53 -17.38 -3.14
C ARG A 237 16.13 -16.85 -1.77
N PRO A 238 16.81 -17.26 -0.67
CA PRO A 238 16.51 -16.76 0.66
C PRO A 238 16.64 -15.24 0.73
N ARG A 239 15.78 -14.60 1.52
CA ARG A 239 15.75 -13.13 1.78
C ARG A 239 15.30 -12.27 0.60
N ALA A 240 15.24 -12.78 -0.63
CA ALA A 240 14.80 -12.02 -1.81
C ALA A 240 13.38 -11.47 -1.63
N ALA A 241 12.45 -12.33 -1.19
CA ALA A 241 11.09 -11.92 -0.87
C ALA A 241 11.05 -10.83 0.21
N GLY A 242 11.75 -11.04 1.34
CA GLY A 242 11.77 -10.09 2.44
C GLY A 242 12.40 -8.74 2.10
N LEU A 243 13.42 -8.71 1.23
CA LEU A 243 14.00 -7.48 0.69
C LEU A 243 13.01 -6.74 -0.22
N GLY A 244 12.41 -7.44 -1.20
CA GLY A 244 11.44 -6.85 -2.12
C GLY A 244 10.18 -6.34 -1.40
N ASP A 245 9.76 -7.03 -0.34
CA ASP A 245 8.61 -6.67 0.48
C ASP A 245 8.80 -5.31 1.19
N GLN A 246 10.03 -4.94 1.54
CA GLN A 246 10.32 -3.61 2.10
C GLN A 246 10.04 -2.49 1.08
N ILE A 247 10.36 -2.73 -0.20
CA ILE A 247 10.07 -1.81 -1.30
C ILE A 247 8.56 -1.74 -1.51
N ARG A 248 7.90 -2.89 -1.68
CA ARG A 248 6.44 -2.99 -1.89
C ARG A 248 5.64 -2.31 -0.77
N ARG A 249 6.04 -2.52 0.49
CA ARG A 249 5.40 -1.88 1.64
C ARG A 249 5.37 -0.35 1.53
N LEU A 250 6.47 0.26 1.10
CA LEU A 250 6.57 1.71 0.93
C LEU A 250 5.78 2.21 -0.28
N LEU A 251 5.60 1.38 -1.30
CA LEU A 251 4.75 1.69 -2.46
C LEU A 251 3.24 1.58 -2.14
N GLY A 252 2.88 1.14 -0.94
CA GLY A 252 1.49 0.96 -0.51
C GLY A 252 0.89 -0.38 -0.93
N GLU A 253 1.72 -1.31 -1.42
CA GLU A 253 1.30 -2.69 -1.68
C GLU A 253 1.37 -3.47 -0.36
N THR A 254 0.22 -3.97 0.12
CA THR A 254 0.14 -4.58 1.45
C THR A 254 -0.37 -6.02 1.46
N SER A 255 -1.15 -6.42 0.46
CA SER A 255 -1.89 -7.68 0.42
C SER A 255 -1.03 -8.96 0.32
N MET A 256 0.27 -8.82 0.03
CA MET A 256 1.22 -9.93 -0.10
C MET A 256 2.60 -9.59 0.49
N VAL A 257 2.65 -8.67 1.46
CA VAL A 257 3.89 -8.25 2.13
C VAL A 257 3.96 -8.93 3.49
N TYR A 258 4.86 -9.90 3.62
CA TYR A 258 5.04 -10.68 4.86
C TYR A 258 6.46 -10.62 5.41
N PHE A 259 7.39 -10.09 4.61
CA PHE A 259 8.82 -10.05 4.91
C PHE A 259 9.40 -11.45 5.17
N ASP A 260 9.01 -12.40 4.32
CA ASP A 260 9.35 -13.83 4.45
C ASP A 260 10.85 -14.04 4.67
N GLY A 261 11.17 -14.82 5.70
CA GLY A 261 12.54 -15.13 6.11
C GLY A 261 13.28 -14.02 6.86
N LEU A 262 12.71 -12.81 6.99
CA LEU A 262 13.34 -11.69 7.69
C LEU A 262 12.57 -11.25 8.94
N VAL A 263 11.24 -11.27 8.94
CA VAL A 263 10.45 -10.82 10.11
C VAL A 263 10.67 -11.67 11.36
N THR A 264 11.05 -12.94 11.17
CA THR A 264 11.35 -13.88 12.26
C THR A 264 12.77 -13.75 12.80
N ASP A 265 13.66 -13.02 12.13
CA ASP A 265 15.01 -12.73 12.63
C ASP A 265 14.95 -11.60 13.68
N PRO A 266 15.38 -11.85 14.93
CA PRO A 266 15.38 -10.85 16.00
C PRO A 266 16.15 -9.56 15.66
N ARG A 267 17.10 -9.61 14.72
CA ARG A 267 17.83 -8.43 14.25
C ARG A 267 16.95 -7.46 13.48
N TYR A 268 16.00 -7.95 12.67
CA TYR A 268 15.17 -7.13 11.78
C TYR A 268 13.74 -6.96 12.30
N ALA A 269 13.29 -7.81 13.21
CA ALA A 269 11.97 -7.73 13.85
C ALA A 269 11.59 -6.32 14.33
N PRO A 270 12.47 -5.51 14.96
CA PRO A 270 12.11 -4.15 15.39
C PRO A 270 11.65 -3.21 14.27
N GLU A 271 12.04 -3.47 13.02
CA GLU A 271 11.69 -2.64 11.85
C GLU A 271 10.59 -3.27 10.99
N LEU A 272 10.53 -4.61 10.91
CA LEU A 272 9.63 -5.33 10.00
C LEU A 272 8.34 -5.81 10.67
N LEU A 273 8.36 -6.10 11.97
CA LEU A 273 7.18 -6.57 12.70
C LEU A 273 6.10 -5.48 12.85
N PRO A 274 6.44 -4.22 13.21
CA PRO A 274 5.42 -3.17 13.37
C PRO A 274 4.55 -2.92 12.13
N PRO A 275 5.10 -2.73 10.90
CA PRO A 275 4.26 -2.51 9.73
C PRO A 275 3.38 -3.72 9.38
N LEU A 276 3.88 -4.96 9.59
CA LEU A 276 3.09 -6.19 9.40
C LEU A 276 1.90 -6.23 10.38
N VAL A 277 2.17 -5.94 11.66
CA VAL A 277 1.15 -5.90 12.71
C VAL A 277 0.14 -4.77 12.49
N ALA A 278 0.58 -3.61 12.03
CA ALA A 278 -0.29 -2.49 11.70
C ALA A 278 -1.25 -2.82 10.55
N GLU A 279 -0.77 -3.53 9.52
CA GLU A 279 -1.62 -4.04 8.45
C GLU A 279 -2.67 -5.03 8.96
N HIS A 280 -2.25 -5.96 9.82
CA HIS A 280 -3.15 -6.91 10.46
C HIS A 280 -4.21 -6.21 11.33
N ALA A 281 -3.82 -5.22 12.12
CA ALA A 281 -4.73 -4.46 12.98
C ALA A 281 -5.80 -3.69 12.19
N ALA A 282 -5.47 -3.21 11.00
CA ALA A 282 -6.41 -2.50 10.13
C ALA A 282 -7.48 -3.43 9.52
N HIS A 283 -7.16 -4.71 9.31
CA HIS A 283 -8.01 -5.66 8.58
C HIS A 283 -8.65 -6.76 9.45
N SER A 284 -8.08 -7.08 10.62
CA SER A 284 -8.61 -8.10 11.54
C SER A 284 -9.08 -7.49 12.86
N TYR A 285 -10.37 -7.64 13.14
CA TYR A 285 -11.01 -7.19 14.38
C TYR A 285 -11.53 -8.33 15.26
N ARG A 286 -11.39 -9.60 14.85
CA ARG A 286 -12.06 -10.73 15.53
C ARG A 286 -11.23 -12.00 15.72
N ASP A 287 -10.18 -12.23 14.91
CA ASP A 287 -9.34 -13.41 15.03
C ASP A 287 -7.86 -13.04 14.80
N ASP A 288 -7.10 -13.04 15.89
CA ASP A 288 -5.66 -12.74 15.89
C ASP A 288 -4.80 -13.99 15.73
N SER A 289 -5.42 -15.17 15.54
CA SER A 289 -4.69 -16.42 15.31
C SER A 289 -4.03 -16.46 13.93
N THR A 290 -4.54 -15.67 12.96
CA THR A 290 -3.96 -15.57 11.61
C THR A 290 -2.66 -14.78 11.59
N LEU A 291 -2.37 -13.95 12.60
CA LEU A 291 -1.07 -13.28 12.75
C LEU A 291 0.08 -14.29 12.86
N LEU A 292 -0.14 -15.41 13.54
CA LEU A 292 0.85 -16.47 13.71
C LEU A 292 1.20 -17.18 12.39
N PHE A 293 0.32 -17.13 11.39
CA PHE A 293 0.60 -17.71 10.09
C PHE A 293 1.81 -17.05 9.42
N HIS A 294 1.93 -15.72 9.56
CA HIS A 294 3.03 -14.92 9.02
C HIS A 294 4.30 -14.97 9.88
N LEU A 295 4.20 -15.49 11.10
CA LEU A 295 5.31 -15.65 12.04
C LEU A 295 5.70 -17.13 12.21
N ARG A 296 5.43 -17.97 11.21
CA ARG A 296 5.81 -19.38 11.27
C ARG A 296 7.33 -19.52 11.43
N GLY A 297 7.74 -20.27 12.44
CA GLY A 297 9.17 -20.42 12.79
C GLY A 297 9.70 -19.38 13.78
N ALA A 298 8.87 -18.42 14.22
CA ALA A 298 9.21 -17.52 15.31
C ALA A 298 9.32 -18.27 16.66
N ASP A 299 10.19 -17.77 17.54
CA ASP A 299 10.23 -18.21 18.94
C ASP A 299 9.08 -17.57 19.77
N GLU A 300 8.90 -18.07 21.00
CA GLU A 300 7.85 -17.59 21.91
C GLU A 300 8.03 -16.11 22.28
N ASP A 301 9.28 -15.63 22.33
CA ASP A 301 9.61 -14.25 22.68
C ASP A 301 9.15 -13.28 21.58
N LEU A 302 9.41 -13.62 20.31
CA LEU A 302 8.99 -12.84 19.15
C LEU A 302 7.47 -12.84 18.99
N VAL A 303 6.81 -13.98 19.21
CA VAL A 303 5.35 -14.06 19.22
C VAL A 303 4.75 -13.16 20.30
N SER A 304 5.35 -13.16 21.50
CA SER A 304 4.93 -12.28 22.60
C SER A 304 5.12 -10.80 22.24
N LEU A 305 6.23 -10.46 21.59
CA LEU A 305 6.48 -9.11 21.08
C LEU A 305 5.44 -8.69 20.02
N ALA A 306 5.04 -9.59 19.14
CA ALA A 306 4.03 -9.33 18.11
C ALA A 306 2.67 -8.96 18.71
N TYR A 307 2.21 -9.73 19.71
CA TYR A 307 0.96 -9.41 20.41
C TYR A 307 1.05 -8.12 21.24
N ALA A 308 2.19 -7.86 21.89
CA ALA A 308 2.40 -6.60 22.60
C ALA A 308 2.37 -5.39 21.65
N THR A 309 2.97 -5.54 20.46
CA THR A 309 2.97 -4.51 19.41
C THR A 309 1.56 -4.32 18.86
N LEU A 310 0.79 -5.41 18.67
CA LEU A 310 -0.59 -5.36 18.20
C LEU A 310 -1.49 -4.59 19.16
N ASP A 311 -1.36 -4.83 20.46
CA ASP A 311 -2.08 -4.08 21.49
C ASP A 311 -1.70 -2.59 21.47
N GLN A 312 -0.40 -2.28 21.38
CA GLN A 312 0.08 -0.90 21.28
C GLN A 312 -0.46 -0.18 20.04
N VAL A 313 -0.45 -0.83 18.87
CA VAL A 313 -0.96 -0.26 17.62
C VAL A 313 -2.47 -0.04 17.69
N ARG A 314 -3.25 -1.01 18.18
CA ARG A 314 -4.71 -0.88 18.36
C ARG A 314 -5.07 0.24 19.33
N ASN A 315 -4.28 0.41 20.39
CA ASN A 315 -4.45 1.47 21.37
C ASN A 315 -3.87 2.83 20.91
N GLY A 316 -3.19 2.90 19.75
CA GLY A 316 -2.55 4.12 19.25
C GLY A 316 -1.40 4.60 20.13
N THR A 317 -0.73 3.70 20.86
CA THR A 317 0.37 3.99 21.79
C THR A 317 1.73 3.54 21.29
N TYR A 318 1.78 2.79 20.19
CA TYR A 318 3.04 2.42 19.55
C TYR A 318 3.84 3.67 19.19
N ARG A 319 5.15 3.64 19.46
CA ARG A 319 6.06 4.77 19.21
C ARG A 319 7.31 4.26 18.52
N TYR A 320 7.56 4.79 17.33
CA TYR A 320 8.82 4.56 16.65
C TYR A 320 9.89 5.52 17.18
N ALA A 321 10.94 4.97 17.80
CA ALA A 321 12.03 5.75 18.40
C ALA A 321 13.38 5.05 18.16
N PRO A 322 13.90 5.08 16.92
CA PRO A 322 15.22 4.53 16.63
C PRO A 322 16.30 5.36 17.34
N ALA A 323 17.47 4.77 17.55
CA ALA A 323 18.58 5.47 18.19
C ALA A 323 19.33 6.40 17.21
N GLY A 324 20.14 7.31 17.76
CA GLY A 324 21.07 8.14 16.99
C GLY A 324 20.44 9.36 16.31
N PRO A 325 21.18 10.01 15.39
CA PRO A 325 20.74 11.26 14.74
C PRO A 325 19.44 11.12 13.94
N PHE A 326 19.23 9.95 13.32
CA PHE A 326 17.96 9.65 12.65
C PHE A 326 16.79 9.62 13.64
N GLY A 327 16.99 9.03 14.83
CA GLY A 327 16.02 9.06 15.93
C GLY A 327 15.63 10.46 16.38
N GLU A 328 16.61 11.36 16.51
CA GLU A 328 16.33 12.77 16.85
C GLU A 328 15.51 13.48 15.77
N ALA A 329 15.68 13.12 14.50
CA ALA A 329 14.85 13.62 13.42
C ALA A 329 13.44 13.02 13.44
N VAL A 330 13.30 11.72 13.72
CA VAL A 330 12.01 11.05 13.90
C VAL A 330 11.18 11.72 15.00
N GLU A 331 11.79 12.02 16.15
CA GLU A 331 11.10 12.71 17.24
C GLU A 331 10.65 14.13 16.87
N ARG A 332 11.49 14.88 16.13
CA ARG A 332 11.09 16.19 15.59
C ARG A 332 9.98 16.09 14.55
N ALA A 333 10.01 15.08 13.67
CA ALA A 333 8.96 14.85 12.70
C ALA A 333 7.64 14.51 13.39
N ARG A 334 7.68 13.71 14.46
CA ARG A 334 6.52 13.35 15.27
C ARG A 334 5.91 14.57 15.97
N GLU A 335 6.76 15.48 16.47
CA GLU A 335 6.36 16.77 17.02
C GLU A 335 5.68 17.68 15.98
N LEU A 336 6.12 17.67 14.73
CA LEU A 336 5.49 18.43 13.65
C LEU A 336 4.14 17.81 13.26
N ALA A 337 4.10 16.47 13.11
CA ALA A 337 2.90 15.73 12.73
C ALA A 337 1.78 15.87 13.77
N ARG A 338 2.08 15.84 15.08
CA ARG A 338 1.05 15.99 16.13
C ARG A 338 0.34 17.35 16.11
N TRP A 339 0.97 18.36 15.50
CA TRP A 339 0.40 19.71 15.31
C TRP A 339 -0.08 19.97 13.89
N GLY A 340 -0.10 18.94 13.05
CA GLY A 340 -0.64 19.00 11.70
C GLY A 340 0.33 19.44 10.61
N ASP A 341 1.61 19.67 10.91
CA ASP A 341 2.62 19.96 9.88
C ASP A 341 3.12 18.65 9.24
N SER A 342 2.27 18.04 8.41
CA SER A 342 2.55 16.76 7.75
C SER A 342 3.67 16.87 6.70
N ASP A 343 3.77 17.99 6.01
CA ASP A 343 4.81 18.22 4.99
C ASP A 343 6.16 18.59 5.61
N GLY A 344 6.18 19.33 6.72
CA GLY A 344 7.38 19.57 7.52
C GLY A 344 7.88 18.30 8.22
N ALA A 345 6.97 17.48 8.75
CA ALA A 345 7.31 16.18 9.32
C ALA A 345 7.98 15.26 8.29
N TRP A 346 7.38 15.15 7.10
CA TRP A 346 7.94 14.34 6.01
C TRP A 346 9.34 14.81 5.57
N ARG A 347 9.51 16.11 5.32
CA ARG A 347 10.83 16.68 4.98
C ARG A 347 11.87 16.43 6.07
N THR A 348 11.47 16.52 7.34
CA THR A 348 12.38 16.24 8.46
C THR A 348 12.84 14.77 8.46
N LEU A 349 11.97 13.83 8.09
CA LEU A 349 12.34 12.42 7.93
C LEU A 349 13.27 12.22 6.73
N THR A 350 12.91 12.75 5.56
CA THR A 350 13.68 12.54 4.32
C THR A 350 15.05 13.19 4.37
N ASP A 351 15.17 14.40 4.92
CA ASP A 351 16.45 15.10 5.12
C ASP A 351 17.40 14.33 6.06
N ALA A 352 16.85 13.49 6.95
CA ALA A 352 17.61 12.68 7.89
C ALA A 352 17.92 11.27 7.40
N LEU A 353 17.34 10.80 6.28
CA LEU A 353 17.60 9.46 5.72
C LEU A 353 19.08 9.19 5.43
N PRO A 354 19.91 10.14 4.98
CA PRO A 354 21.34 9.89 4.81
C PRO A 354 22.07 9.55 6.13
N LEU A 355 21.49 9.90 7.28
CA LEU A 355 22.00 9.59 8.62
C LEU A 355 21.46 8.27 9.18
N TRP A 356 20.52 7.62 8.48
CA TRP A 356 19.98 6.32 8.86
C TRP A 356 20.96 5.21 8.50
N GLU A 357 21.12 4.26 9.44
CA GLU A 357 21.98 3.10 9.29
C GLU A 357 21.12 1.82 9.25
N PRO A 358 21.37 0.91 8.29
CA PRO A 358 20.65 -0.36 8.24
C PRO A 358 21.07 -1.26 9.42
N LEU A 359 20.14 -2.09 9.93
CA LEU A 359 20.40 -3.01 11.04
C LEU A 359 21.28 -4.19 10.64
N GLY A 360 21.40 -4.42 9.33
CA GLY A 360 22.17 -5.49 8.70
C GLY A 360 22.02 -5.41 7.19
N PRO A 361 22.60 -6.37 6.44
CA PRO A 361 22.46 -6.41 4.99
C PRO A 361 20.99 -6.44 4.56
N ASP A 362 20.12 -7.15 5.28
CA ASP A 362 18.74 -7.37 4.80
C ASP A 362 17.76 -6.25 5.18
N HIS A 363 18.27 -5.05 5.46
CA HIS A 363 17.47 -3.87 5.82
C HIS A 363 17.67 -2.75 4.77
N LEU A 364 16.65 -2.52 3.94
CA LEU A 364 16.67 -1.57 2.83
C LEU A 364 16.13 -0.19 3.18
N ALA A 365 15.24 -0.08 4.15
CA ALA A 365 14.62 1.18 4.54
C ALA A 365 14.06 1.11 5.96
N PRO A 366 14.01 2.23 6.71
CA PRO A 366 13.28 2.29 7.97
C PRO A 366 11.78 2.12 7.70
N LEU A 367 11.14 1.20 8.40
CA LEU A 367 9.74 0.84 8.16
C LEU A 367 8.87 0.86 9.41
N ALA A 368 9.46 0.76 10.60
CA ALA A 368 8.67 0.70 11.82
C ALA A 368 7.85 1.96 12.10
N TRP A 369 8.23 3.12 11.54
CA TRP A 369 7.46 4.36 11.62
C TRP A 369 6.08 4.25 10.96
N VAL A 370 5.87 3.32 10.02
CA VAL A 370 4.58 3.12 9.36
C VAL A 370 3.49 2.67 10.36
N ALA A 371 3.89 2.02 11.45
CA ALA A 371 3.00 1.64 12.54
C ALA A 371 2.79 2.76 13.58
N ASP A 372 3.59 3.83 13.54
CA ASP A 372 3.42 4.96 14.45
C ASP A 372 2.13 5.72 14.11
N PRO A 373 1.26 6.00 15.10
CA PRO A 373 -0.03 6.65 14.87
C PRO A 373 0.07 8.06 14.29
N LEU A 374 1.19 8.76 14.50
CA LEU A 374 1.40 10.12 14.00
C LEU A 374 2.20 10.14 12.69
N LEU A 375 3.15 9.23 12.53
CA LEU A 375 3.99 9.17 11.32
C LEU A 375 3.40 8.28 10.23
N GLY A 376 2.74 7.18 10.58
CA GLY A 376 2.12 6.25 9.64
C GLY A 376 1.21 6.92 8.59
N PRO A 377 0.33 7.87 8.98
CA PRO A 377 -0.47 8.63 8.02
C PRO A 377 0.34 9.43 7.00
N LEU A 378 1.62 9.71 7.25
CA LEU A 378 2.48 10.41 6.29
C LEU A 378 2.81 9.55 5.06
N LEU A 379 2.67 8.23 5.13
CA LEU A 379 2.95 7.33 4.01
C LEU A 379 1.91 7.48 2.91
N THR A 380 2.36 7.89 1.72
CA THR A 380 1.62 7.80 0.46
C THR A 380 2.50 7.12 -0.58
N PRO A 381 1.97 6.56 -1.68
CA PRO A 381 2.80 5.95 -2.72
C PRO A 381 3.86 6.92 -3.27
N GLU A 382 3.54 8.21 -3.39
CA GLU A 382 4.47 9.25 -3.87
C GLU A 382 5.62 9.48 -2.89
N ARG A 383 5.30 9.57 -1.59
CA ARG A 383 6.29 9.71 -0.52
C ARG A 383 7.13 8.44 -0.35
N GLY A 384 6.51 7.27 -0.51
CA GLY A 384 7.22 5.99 -0.58
C GLY A 384 8.28 5.96 -1.67
N ARG A 385 7.91 6.38 -2.90
CA ARG A 385 8.86 6.51 -4.03
C ARG A 385 9.95 7.53 -3.73
N GLU A 386 9.63 8.67 -3.12
CA GLU A 386 10.62 9.68 -2.72
C GLU A 386 11.63 9.11 -1.71
N LEU A 387 11.16 8.40 -0.67
CA LEU A 387 12.03 7.75 0.32
C LEU A 387 12.92 6.69 -0.34
N LEU A 388 12.35 5.83 -1.17
CA LEU A 388 13.07 4.78 -1.88
C LEU A 388 14.10 5.33 -2.86
N SER A 389 13.83 6.49 -3.46
CA SER A 389 14.74 7.19 -4.37
C SER A 389 15.80 8.00 -3.63
N THR A 390 15.66 8.20 -2.32
CA THR A 390 16.64 8.95 -1.52
C THR A 390 17.81 8.04 -1.13
N PRO A 391 19.07 8.43 -1.44
CA PRO A 391 20.25 7.70 -1.03
C PRO A 391 20.35 7.57 0.50
N ARG A 392 20.67 6.37 0.99
CA ARG A 392 20.64 6.02 2.41
C ARG A 392 21.58 4.88 2.75
N GLY A 393 21.77 4.60 4.04
CA GLY A 393 22.63 3.50 4.51
C GLY A 393 24.11 3.69 4.13
N GLY A 394 24.57 4.95 4.15
CA GLY A 394 25.95 5.31 3.80
C GLY A 394 26.29 5.25 2.31
N GLN A 395 25.31 5.03 1.43
CA GLN A 395 25.52 5.08 -0.01
C GLN A 395 25.42 6.51 -0.55
N GLU A 396 26.25 6.82 -1.54
CA GLU A 396 26.18 8.08 -2.30
C GLU A 396 25.25 7.92 -3.51
N GLY A 397 24.45 8.95 -3.81
CA GLY A 397 23.55 8.99 -4.97
C GLY A 397 22.99 10.39 -5.20
N GLU A 398 22.27 10.59 -6.30
CA GLU A 398 21.58 11.84 -6.57
C GLU A 398 20.27 11.89 -5.76
N ALA A 399 20.15 12.86 -4.87
CA ALA A 399 18.92 13.03 -4.11
C ALA A 399 17.76 13.41 -5.05
N PRO A 400 16.59 12.77 -4.92
CA PRO A 400 15.44 13.11 -5.74
C PRO A 400 15.00 14.55 -5.45
N ARG A 401 14.33 15.17 -6.42
CA ARG A 401 13.68 16.46 -6.15
C ARG A 401 12.56 16.23 -5.14
N PRO A 402 12.42 17.07 -4.11
CA PRO A 402 11.33 16.97 -3.16
C PRO A 402 9.98 16.91 -3.88
N GLY A 403 9.13 15.98 -3.47
CA GLY A 403 7.79 15.84 -3.99
C GLY A 403 6.92 17.07 -3.70
N ALA A 404 5.77 17.17 -4.36
CA ALA A 404 4.75 18.14 -3.96
C ALA A 404 4.25 17.79 -2.55
N GLY A 405 4.01 18.82 -1.73
CA GLY A 405 3.37 18.64 -0.42
C GLY A 405 1.97 18.04 -0.55
N LEU A 406 1.53 17.33 0.48
CA LEU A 406 0.17 16.76 0.53
C LEU A 406 -0.88 17.85 0.78
N ASP A 407 -0.49 18.96 1.39
CA ASP A 407 -1.39 20.05 1.71
C ASP A 407 -1.42 21.10 0.58
N PRO A 408 -2.58 21.37 -0.05
CA PRO A 408 -2.69 22.30 -1.18
C PRO A 408 -2.48 23.78 -0.79
N GLY A 409 -2.26 24.07 0.49
CA GLY A 409 -2.19 25.41 1.05
C GLY A 409 -3.56 26.10 1.15
N GLY A 410 -3.63 27.14 1.99
CA GLY A 410 -4.85 27.94 2.20
C GLY A 410 -6.03 27.17 2.81
N LEU A 411 -7.24 27.66 2.55
CA LEU A 411 -8.50 27.15 3.11
C LEU A 411 -9.44 26.57 2.04
N ALA A 412 -9.14 26.80 0.75
CA ALA A 412 -10.05 26.54 -0.37
C ALA A 412 -10.47 25.06 -0.52
N TRP A 413 -9.61 24.13 -0.09
CA TRP A 413 -9.89 22.69 -0.11
C TRP A 413 -11.09 22.29 0.77
N LEU A 414 -11.49 23.14 1.73
CA LEU A 414 -12.69 22.90 2.52
C LEU A 414 -13.96 22.91 1.67
N ALA A 415 -13.96 23.65 0.55
CA ALA A 415 -15.07 23.70 -0.41
C ALA A 415 -15.16 22.44 -1.29
N GLU A 416 -14.14 21.58 -1.30
CA GLU A 416 -14.17 20.34 -2.07
C GLU A 416 -15.02 19.29 -1.33
N PRO A 417 -15.82 18.49 -2.06
CA PRO A 417 -16.54 17.37 -1.46
C PRO A 417 -15.54 16.32 -0.97
N ASP A 418 -15.77 15.78 0.23
CA ASP A 418 -15.01 14.64 0.74
C ASP A 418 -15.55 13.32 0.14
N PRO A 419 -14.76 12.23 0.12
CA PRO A 419 -15.25 10.93 -0.32
C PRO A 419 -16.50 10.52 0.48
N GLY A 420 -17.61 10.29 -0.22
CA GLY A 420 -18.92 9.99 0.39
C GLY A 420 -19.78 11.22 0.75
N ASN A 421 -19.28 12.45 0.55
CA ASN A 421 -19.97 13.71 0.81
C ASN A 421 -20.46 13.86 2.26
N ASN A 422 -19.64 13.41 3.22
CA ASN A 422 -19.97 13.44 4.65
C ASN A 422 -19.73 14.82 5.28
N ARG A 423 -18.91 15.69 4.67
CA ARG A 423 -18.59 17.03 5.18
C ARG A 423 -19.45 18.10 4.51
N THR A 424 -20.65 18.29 5.02
CA THR A 424 -21.60 19.32 4.56
C THR A 424 -21.63 20.60 5.39
N SER A 425 -21.05 20.54 6.57
CA SER A 425 -20.89 21.66 7.48
C SER A 425 -19.56 21.53 8.20
N TYR A 426 -18.90 22.63 8.49
CA TYR A 426 -17.70 22.67 9.32
C TYR A 426 -17.57 24.03 9.97
N ARG A 427 -16.78 24.08 11.04
CA ARG A 427 -16.40 25.33 11.70
C ARG A 427 -14.97 25.27 12.18
N PHE A 428 -14.35 26.43 12.25
CA PHE A 428 -13.02 26.55 12.81
C PHE A 428 -12.78 27.90 13.46
N VAL A 429 -11.83 27.91 14.38
CA VAL A 429 -11.29 29.10 15.04
C VAL A 429 -9.81 29.18 14.69
N LEU A 430 -9.34 30.37 14.30
CA LEU A 430 -7.93 30.68 14.09
C LEU A 430 -7.51 31.72 15.14
N VAL A 431 -6.36 31.52 15.78
CA VAL A 431 -5.84 32.43 16.80
C VAL A 431 -4.38 32.77 16.51
N GLU A 432 -4.07 34.06 16.45
CA GLU A 432 -2.74 34.56 16.12
C GLU A 432 -1.82 34.55 17.36
N GLY A 433 -0.56 34.15 17.19
CA GLY A 433 0.49 34.24 18.21
C GLY A 433 0.26 33.37 19.45
N VAL A 434 -0.58 32.34 19.34
CA VAL A 434 -0.95 31.41 20.42
C VAL A 434 -0.56 30.01 20.01
N GLU A 435 0.10 29.26 20.87
CA GLU A 435 0.44 27.86 20.58
C GLU A 435 -0.82 26.96 20.68
N PRO A 436 -0.90 25.85 19.91
CA PRO A 436 -2.07 24.98 19.92
C PRO A 436 -2.44 24.45 21.31
N GLU A 437 -1.43 24.21 22.17
CA GLU A 437 -1.58 23.77 23.57
C GLU A 437 -2.37 24.76 24.45
N GLU A 438 -2.40 26.04 24.08
CA GLU A 438 -3.04 27.11 24.86
C GLU A 438 -4.50 27.35 24.44
N LEU A 439 -4.95 26.78 23.32
CA LEU A 439 -6.32 26.97 22.80
C LEU A 439 -7.41 26.49 23.77
N PRO A 440 -7.28 25.36 24.49
CA PRO A 440 -8.30 24.93 25.45
C PRO A 440 -8.55 25.98 26.55
N GLY A 441 -7.51 26.65 27.03
CA GLY A 441 -7.64 27.71 28.04
C GLY A 441 -8.44 28.93 27.57
N ARG A 442 -8.60 29.11 26.26
CA ARG A 442 -9.35 30.21 25.63
C ARG A 442 -10.76 29.81 25.21
N LEU A 443 -10.93 28.57 24.76
CA LEU A 443 -12.12 28.09 24.08
C LEU A 443 -12.97 27.12 24.89
N ALA A 444 -12.46 26.55 25.98
CA ALA A 444 -13.18 25.60 26.83
C ALA A 444 -13.51 26.15 28.22
N ASP A 445 -14.32 25.38 28.95
CA ASP A 445 -14.65 25.60 30.36
C ASP A 445 -14.38 24.30 31.14
N GLY A 446 -13.91 24.40 32.39
CA GLY A 446 -13.76 23.25 33.29
C GLY A 446 -12.86 22.13 32.73
N ASP A 447 -13.35 20.89 32.75
CA ASP A 447 -12.62 19.69 32.29
C ASP A 447 -12.31 19.69 30.78
N GLY A 448 -12.99 20.52 29.97
CA GLY A 448 -12.69 20.70 28.55
C GLY A 448 -11.43 21.53 28.28
N ALA A 449 -10.84 22.13 29.32
CA ALA A 449 -9.63 22.94 29.22
C ALA A 449 -8.32 22.13 29.10
N VAL A 450 -8.41 20.81 28.94
CA VAL A 450 -7.26 19.91 28.76
C VAL A 450 -7.34 19.27 27.37
N LEU A 451 -6.18 19.13 26.72
CA LEU A 451 -6.09 18.38 25.46
C LEU A 451 -6.24 16.88 25.72
N ASN A 452 -7.09 16.25 24.91
CA ASN A 452 -7.12 14.80 24.76
C ASN A 452 -5.93 14.31 23.94
N GLU A 453 -5.64 13.02 24.05
CA GLU A 453 -4.63 12.34 23.23
C GLU A 453 -4.96 12.44 21.72
N PRO A 454 -3.93 12.41 20.84
CA PRO A 454 -4.14 12.48 19.41
C PRO A 454 -5.04 11.37 18.87
N MET A 455 -6.12 11.77 18.21
CA MET A 455 -7.11 10.86 17.65
C MET A 455 -7.50 11.27 16.25
N THR A 456 -7.99 10.29 15.49
CA THR A 456 -8.57 10.51 14.17
C THR A 456 -9.94 11.18 14.30
N LEU A 457 -10.41 11.83 13.22
CA LEU A 457 -11.76 12.40 13.16
C LEU A 457 -12.84 11.34 13.45
N TRP A 458 -12.63 10.09 13.00
CA TRP A 458 -13.57 8.99 13.22
C TRP A 458 -13.62 8.51 14.68
N GLU A 459 -12.48 8.42 15.34
CA GLU A 459 -12.41 8.09 16.78
C GLU A 459 -13.07 9.18 17.62
N ALA A 460 -12.81 10.45 17.30
CA ALA A 460 -13.46 11.59 17.95
C ALA A 460 -15.00 11.50 17.83
N ARG A 461 -15.51 11.23 16.62
CA ARG A 461 -16.95 11.04 16.37
C ARG A 461 -17.54 9.86 17.16
N ARG A 462 -16.89 8.69 17.16
CA ARG A 462 -17.36 7.51 17.92
C ARG A 462 -17.32 7.73 19.43
N GLY A 463 -16.27 8.35 19.95
CA GLY A 463 -16.09 8.62 21.37
C GLY A 463 -17.15 9.59 21.92
N SER A 464 -17.50 10.62 21.15
CA SER A 464 -18.55 11.57 21.50
C SER A 464 -19.92 10.91 21.65
N LEU A 465 -20.26 9.93 20.80
CA LEU A 465 -21.53 9.21 20.85
C LEU A 465 -21.61 8.21 22.02
N GLY A 466 -20.48 7.62 22.42
CA GLY A 466 -20.42 6.56 23.44
C GLY A 466 -20.33 7.06 24.89
N SER A 467 -19.83 8.28 25.11
CA SER A 467 -19.59 8.83 26.47
C SER A 467 -20.71 9.73 27.00
N GLN A 468 -21.62 10.18 26.12
CA GLN A 468 -22.61 11.18 26.46
C GLN A 468 -23.96 10.56 26.88
N GLN A 469 -24.27 10.62 28.17
CA GLN A 469 -25.54 10.13 28.74
C GLN A 469 -26.70 11.13 28.57
N GLU A 470 -26.42 12.39 28.24
CA GLU A 470 -27.42 13.45 28.09
C GLU A 470 -27.13 14.33 26.88
N PHE A 471 -28.08 14.41 25.94
CA PHE A 471 -28.03 15.24 24.74
C PHE A 471 -29.01 16.39 24.88
N SER A 472 -28.52 17.63 24.90
CA SER A 472 -29.35 18.83 24.93
C SER A 472 -29.34 19.51 23.57
N SER A 473 -30.50 19.86 23.03
CA SER A 473 -30.62 20.52 21.72
C SER A 473 -30.08 21.97 21.69
N PHE A 474 -29.44 22.43 22.75
CA PHE A 474 -28.98 23.80 22.94
C PHE A 474 -27.56 23.92 23.51
N ASP A 475 -26.90 22.81 23.86
CA ASP A 475 -25.55 22.80 24.43
C ASP A 475 -24.57 22.34 23.36
N ASP A 476 -24.12 23.27 22.52
CA ASP A 476 -23.24 23.00 21.39
C ASP A 476 -21.77 23.06 21.81
N ARG A 477 -21.33 22.00 22.49
CA ARG A 477 -19.95 21.81 22.92
C ARG A 477 -19.17 21.02 21.88
N ALA A 478 -18.49 21.74 20.99
CA ALA A 478 -17.72 21.17 19.90
C ALA A 478 -16.54 20.34 20.44
N LEU A 479 -16.35 19.12 19.92
CA LEU A 479 -15.06 18.43 20.05
C LEU A 479 -14.18 18.86 18.87
N MET A 480 -13.18 19.71 19.12
CA MET A 480 -12.37 20.32 18.07
C MET A 480 -10.96 19.73 18.03
N ALA A 481 -10.49 19.41 16.83
CA ALA A 481 -9.08 19.09 16.56
C ALA A 481 -8.23 20.36 16.52
N VAL A 482 -7.02 20.32 17.07
CA VAL A 482 -6.12 21.47 17.13
C VAL A 482 -4.79 21.25 16.42
N GLY A 483 -4.21 22.34 15.92
CA GLY A 483 -2.91 22.33 15.28
C GLY A 483 -2.47 23.71 14.83
N ARG A 484 -1.44 23.76 13.99
CA ARG A 484 -0.91 25.00 13.40
C ARG A 484 -1.56 25.31 12.06
N ALA A 485 -1.81 26.60 11.81
CA ALA A 485 -2.54 27.09 10.65
C ALA A 485 -1.69 28.01 9.75
N GLY A 486 -0.41 27.68 9.57
CA GLY A 486 0.57 28.54 8.91
C GLY A 486 1.42 29.33 9.91
N ALA A 487 2.16 30.33 9.41
CA ALA A 487 3.14 31.05 10.21
C ALA A 487 2.48 31.90 11.31
N GLY A 488 2.64 31.49 12.57
CA GLY A 488 2.18 32.24 13.73
C GLY A 488 0.69 32.11 14.04
N TRP A 489 -0.01 31.13 13.47
CA TRP A 489 -1.43 30.88 13.73
C TRP A 489 -1.66 29.46 14.21
N SER A 490 -2.61 29.30 15.13
CA SER A 490 -3.14 28.01 15.55
C SER A 490 -4.61 27.88 15.21
N PHE A 491 -5.09 26.67 14.98
CA PHE A 491 -6.49 26.39 14.70
C PHE A 491 -7.13 25.45 15.72
N ALA A 492 -8.45 25.58 15.85
CA ALA A 492 -9.35 24.55 16.35
C ALA A 492 -10.40 24.29 15.27
N PHE A 493 -10.61 23.02 14.88
CA PHE A 493 -11.44 22.62 13.73
C PHE A 493 -12.45 21.54 14.13
N ASP A 494 -13.69 21.72 13.68
CA ASP A 494 -14.78 20.75 13.80
C ASP A 494 -15.38 20.52 12.40
N GLY A 495 -15.26 19.29 11.92
CA GLY A 495 -15.74 18.87 10.60
C GLY A 495 -17.13 18.26 10.59
N ASP A 496 -17.83 18.25 11.72
CA ASP A 496 -19.20 17.72 11.86
C ASP A 496 -20.00 18.49 12.93
N PRO A 497 -20.18 19.80 12.78
CA PRO A 497 -20.81 20.62 13.79
C PRO A 497 -22.32 20.35 13.89
N ALA A 498 -22.89 20.70 15.05
CA ALA A 498 -24.33 20.70 15.26
C ALA A 498 -25.07 21.61 14.24
N PRO A 499 -26.40 21.43 14.04
CA PRO A 499 -27.17 22.34 13.20
C PRO A 499 -27.08 23.79 13.66
N PHE A 500 -26.93 24.72 12.71
CA PHE A 500 -26.76 26.14 13.01
C PHE A 500 -28.08 26.80 13.45
N ASP A 501 -28.12 27.34 14.68
CA ASP A 501 -29.22 28.17 15.19
C ASP A 501 -28.76 29.62 15.36
N GLN A 502 -29.08 30.45 14.36
CA GLN A 502 -28.74 31.88 14.35
C GLN A 502 -29.27 32.66 15.57
N ARG A 503 -30.37 32.22 16.21
CA ARG A 503 -30.98 32.95 17.34
C ARG A 503 -30.27 32.69 18.66
N ARG A 504 -29.52 31.60 18.74
CA ARG A 504 -28.78 31.17 19.93
C ARG A 504 -27.28 31.24 19.76
N PHE A 505 -26.79 31.33 18.52
CA PHE A 505 -25.38 31.38 18.23
C PHE A 505 -24.66 32.52 18.98
N VAL A 506 -23.56 32.17 19.62
CA VAL A 506 -22.63 33.05 20.32
C VAL A 506 -21.25 32.76 19.75
N SER A 507 -20.70 33.72 19.02
CA SER A 507 -19.36 33.56 18.46
C SER A 507 -18.30 33.49 19.57
N PRO A 508 -17.38 32.51 19.54
CA PRO A 508 -16.25 32.46 20.46
C PRO A 508 -15.14 33.46 20.09
N ALA A 509 -15.27 34.24 19.01
CA ALA A 509 -14.20 35.12 18.51
C ALA A 509 -13.64 36.04 19.61
N ALA A 510 -14.51 36.68 20.38
CA ALA A 510 -14.11 37.55 21.50
C ALA A 510 -13.31 36.80 22.58
N ALA A 511 -13.78 35.63 23.01
CA ALA A 511 -13.07 34.83 24.01
C ALA A 511 -11.71 34.33 23.50
N ALA A 512 -11.67 33.84 22.25
CA ALA A 512 -10.46 33.37 21.59
C ALA A 512 -9.41 34.47 21.42
N GLY A 513 -9.86 35.67 21.03
CA GLY A 513 -9.03 36.84 20.74
C GLY A 513 -8.60 37.65 21.97
N ALA A 514 -8.77 37.17 23.21
CA ALA A 514 -8.28 37.90 24.37
C ALA A 514 -6.74 38.10 24.29
N GLY A 515 -6.24 39.34 24.27
CA GLY A 515 -4.82 39.64 24.11
C GLY A 515 -4.22 39.37 22.72
N THR A 516 -5.02 39.02 21.72
CA THR A 516 -4.55 38.74 20.35
C THR A 516 -5.68 38.88 19.31
N ARG A 517 -5.47 38.44 18.07
CA ARG A 517 -6.49 38.37 17.03
C ARG A 517 -7.04 36.95 16.90
N ALA A 518 -8.35 36.83 16.72
CA ALA A 518 -9.01 35.57 16.40
C ALA A 518 -10.01 35.72 15.26
N VAL A 519 -10.11 34.67 14.44
CA VAL A 519 -11.05 34.56 13.32
C VAL A 519 -11.88 33.30 13.51
N VAL A 520 -13.20 33.41 13.42
CA VAL A 520 -14.11 32.27 13.49
C VAL A 520 -14.84 32.17 12.17
N VAL A 521 -14.91 30.95 11.63
CA VAL A 521 -15.70 30.61 10.45
C VAL A 521 -16.61 29.44 10.77
N TRP A 522 -17.86 29.52 10.33
CA TRP A 522 -18.79 28.40 10.33
C TRP A 522 -19.51 28.37 8.99
N SER A 523 -19.27 27.32 8.21
CA SER A 523 -19.83 27.12 6.88
C SER A 523 -20.76 25.92 6.87
N GLY A 524 -21.94 26.08 6.27
CA GLY A 524 -22.86 25.01 5.93
C GLY A 524 -23.55 25.32 4.60
N LEU A 525 -22.76 25.67 3.58
CA LEU A 525 -23.24 26.06 2.25
C LEU A 525 -23.64 24.86 1.37
N ARG A 526 -23.36 23.63 1.81
CA ARG A 526 -23.71 22.37 1.13
C ARG A 526 -24.63 21.48 1.99
N PRO A 527 -25.75 21.97 2.53
CA PRO A 527 -26.54 21.19 3.48
C PRO A 527 -27.22 19.98 2.82
N TRP A 528 -27.19 18.81 3.48
CA TRP A 528 -28.13 17.72 3.17
C TRP A 528 -29.57 18.11 3.55
N HIS A 529 -29.73 18.89 4.63
CA HIS A 529 -30.99 19.37 5.17
C HIS A 529 -30.81 20.78 5.77
N GLY A 530 -31.79 21.67 5.57
CA GLY A 530 -31.76 23.05 6.08
C GLY A 530 -31.34 24.07 5.02
N GLU A 531 -31.37 25.35 5.41
CA GLU A 531 -30.97 26.47 4.55
C GLU A 531 -29.45 26.68 4.59
N PRO A 532 -28.80 27.04 3.47
CA PRO A 532 -27.36 27.30 3.44
C PRO A 532 -27.00 28.50 4.31
N PHE A 533 -25.89 28.40 5.02
CA PHE A 533 -25.40 29.49 5.86
C PHE A 533 -23.88 29.62 5.83
N PHE A 534 -23.42 30.84 6.12
CA PHE A 534 -22.01 31.13 6.35
C PHE A 534 -21.87 32.23 7.39
N HIS A 535 -21.04 32.00 8.40
CA HIS A 535 -20.70 32.98 9.42
C HIS A 535 -19.18 33.22 9.43
N LEU A 536 -18.80 34.50 9.55
CA LEU A 536 -17.44 34.93 9.85
C LEU A 536 -17.48 36.01 10.93
N SER A 537 -16.60 35.89 11.93
CA SER A 537 -16.38 36.94 12.94
C SER A 537 -14.90 37.07 13.27
N VAL A 538 -14.48 38.32 13.51
CA VAL A 538 -13.09 38.66 13.81
C VAL A 538 -13.06 39.50 15.07
N ALA A 539 -12.22 39.10 16.02
CA ALA A 539 -12.00 39.82 17.25
C ALA A 539 -10.52 40.20 17.42
N LEU A 540 -10.29 41.32 18.09
CA LEU A 540 -8.97 41.77 18.49
C LEU A 540 -9.05 42.20 19.96
N ASP A 541 -8.15 41.67 20.78
CA ASP A 541 -8.04 41.94 22.21
C ASP A 541 -9.38 41.81 22.98
N GLY A 542 -10.08 40.70 22.72
CA GLY A 542 -11.34 40.40 23.39
C GLY A 542 -12.57 41.11 22.83
N VAL A 543 -12.41 41.97 21.80
CA VAL A 543 -13.50 42.79 21.23
C VAL A 543 -13.75 42.42 19.78
N GLU A 544 -15.00 42.06 19.45
CA GLU A 544 -15.43 41.84 18.06
C GLU A 544 -15.24 43.14 17.26
N GLN A 545 -14.41 43.07 16.21
CA GLN A 545 -14.13 44.17 15.30
C GLN A 545 -15.19 44.24 14.21
N TYR A 546 -15.47 43.09 13.60
CA TYR A 546 -16.50 42.93 12.58
C TYR A 546 -16.95 41.47 12.49
N ALA A 547 -18.17 41.28 12.03
CA ALA A 547 -18.72 39.97 11.72
C ALA A 547 -19.77 40.07 10.62
N PHE A 548 -20.01 38.96 9.91
CA PHE A 548 -21.20 38.80 9.11
C PHE A 548 -21.74 37.37 9.20
N THR A 549 -23.05 37.25 9.00
CA THR A 549 -23.74 35.97 8.87
C THR A 549 -24.68 36.06 7.69
N HIS A 550 -24.50 35.18 6.71
CA HIS A 550 -25.45 34.90 5.66
C HIS A 550 -26.27 33.67 6.06
N ALA A 551 -27.58 33.82 6.19
CA ALA A 551 -28.52 32.73 6.49
C ALA A 551 -29.93 33.16 6.06
N ASP A 552 -30.80 32.23 5.67
CA ASP A 552 -32.18 32.50 5.23
C ASP A 552 -32.27 33.53 4.08
N GLY A 553 -31.26 33.58 3.20
CA GLY A 553 -31.17 34.56 2.11
C GLY A 553 -30.87 36.00 2.55
N GLU A 554 -30.63 36.24 3.84
CA GLU A 554 -30.29 37.56 4.39
C GLU A 554 -28.84 37.60 4.90
N THR A 555 -28.19 38.74 4.72
CA THR A 555 -26.85 38.99 5.28
C THR A 555 -26.92 40.03 6.39
N ARG A 556 -26.59 39.61 7.62
CA ARG A 556 -26.39 40.51 8.77
C ARG A 556 -24.92 40.82 8.93
N ARG A 557 -24.58 42.07 9.27
CA ARG A 557 -23.20 42.55 9.44
C ARG A 557 -23.05 43.44 10.66
N SER A 558 -21.88 43.37 11.29
CA SER A 558 -21.40 44.26 12.35
C SER A 558 -20.00 44.76 12.01
N GLY A 559 -19.65 45.96 12.47
CA GLY A 559 -18.31 46.54 12.28
C GLY A 559 -17.97 46.94 10.83
N GLU A 560 -16.72 47.34 10.63
CA GLU A 560 -16.17 47.69 9.31
C GLU A 560 -15.47 46.47 8.69
N ILE A 561 -16.15 45.77 7.78
CA ILE A 561 -15.63 44.58 7.11
C ILE A 561 -14.65 44.99 6.00
N PRO A 562 -13.43 44.43 5.94
CA PRO A 562 -12.48 44.69 4.86
C PRO A 562 -13.07 44.41 3.48
N ARG A 563 -12.71 45.22 2.48
CA ARG A 563 -13.22 45.08 1.10
C ARG A 563 -12.95 43.70 0.49
N ALA A 564 -11.89 43.02 0.91
CA ALA A 564 -11.57 41.66 0.47
C ALA A 564 -12.65 40.66 0.91
N LEU A 565 -13.26 40.88 2.08
CA LEU A 565 -14.23 40.01 2.74
C LEU A 565 -15.67 40.55 2.69
N ASP A 566 -15.94 41.57 1.87
CA ASP A 566 -17.27 42.17 1.77
C ASP A 566 -18.29 41.13 1.26
N PRO A 567 -19.32 40.77 2.05
CA PRO A 567 -20.27 39.72 1.68
C PRO A 567 -21.07 40.04 0.42
N SER A 568 -21.19 41.31 0.03
CA SER A 568 -21.85 41.69 -1.23
C SER A 568 -21.11 41.22 -2.49
N ARG A 569 -19.81 40.93 -2.39
CA ARG A 569 -19.00 40.37 -3.49
C ARG A 569 -19.29 38.90 -3.75
N PHE A 570 -19.85 38.22 -2.76
CA PHE A 570 -20.05 36.77 -2.74
C PHE A 570 -21.54 36.40 -2.81
N PHE A 571 -22.38 37.13 -2.06
CA PHE A 571 -23.82 36.89 -1.93
C PHE A 571 -24.69 38.00 -2.58
N GLY A 572 -24.08 38.94 -3.33
CA GLY A 572 -24.77 40.11 -3.90
C GLY A 572 -25.56 39.87 -5.19
N GLY A 573 -25.39 38.71 -5.82
CA GLY A 573 -26.31 38.17 -6.84
C GLY A 573 -26.82 36.82 -6.34
N ALA A 574 -28.06 36.44 -6.65
CA ALA A 574 -28.59 35.13 -6.28
C ALA A 574 -27.77 34.05 -7.03
N PRO A 575 -26.83 33.36 -6.37
CA PRO A 575 -26.10 32.27 -7.01
C PRO A 575 -27.11 31.14 -7.26
N GLU A 576 -27.05 30.48 -8.42
CA GLU A 576 -27.87 29.28 -8.64
C GLU A 576 -27.49 28.15 -7.66
N ASP A 577 -26.23 28.13 -7.21
CA ASP A 577 -25.70 27.22 -6.21
C ASP A 577 -24.84 27.96 -5.16
N SER A 578 -25.21 27.85 -3.88
CA SER A 578 -24.48 28.45 -2.76
C SER A 578 -23.10 27.81 -2.54
N ALA A 579 -22.87 26.59 -3.04
CA ALA A 579 -21.58 25.91 -2.97
C ALA A 579 -20.51 26.57 -3.84
N GLU A 580 -20.88 27.20 -4.96
CA GLU A 580 -19.95 27.91 -5.85
C GLU A 580 -19.30 29.13 -5.18
N VAL A 581 -19.96 29.69 -4.16
CA VAL A 581 -19.50 30.85 -3.39
C VAL A 581 -18.44 30.47 -2.34
N GLU A 582 -18.44 29.20 -1.88
CA GLU A 582 -17.63 28.75 -0.76
C GLU A 582 -16.13 28.86 -1.05
N ARG A 583 -15.67 28.37 -2.21
CA ARG A 583 -14.24 28.40 -2.58
C ARG A 583 -13.67 29.83 -2.66
N PRO A 584 -14.25 30.76 -3.45
CA PRO A 584 -13.74 32.14 -3.52
C PRO A 584 -13.73 32.86 -2.16
N LEU A 585 -14.70 32.57 -1.30
CA LEU A 585 -14.78 33.16 0.03
C LEU A 585 -13.66 32.67 0.95
N LEU A 586 -13.40 31.35 0.97
CA LEU A 586 -12.32 30.75 1.74
C LEU A 586 -10.93 31.19 1.23
N GLU A 587 -10.77 31.36 -0.08
CA GLU A 587 -9.56 31.93 -0.68
C GLU A 587 -9.32 33.35 -0.17
N ALA A 588 -10.36 34.19 -0.15
CA ALA A 588 -10.27 35.56 0.38
C ALA A 588 -9.91 35.58 1.87
N VAL A 589 -10.51 34.70 2.68
CA VAL A 589 -10.16 34.56 4.11
C VAL A 589 -8.71 34.10 4.28
N GLY A 590 -8.29 33.07 3.55
CA GLY A 590 -6.92 32.56 3.60
C GLY A 590 -5.88 33.63 3.23
N GLN A 591 -6.17 34.44 2.20
CA GLN A 591 -5.29 35.53 1.75
C GLN A 591 -5.25 36.71 2.72
N GLU A 592 -6.39 37.13 3.27
CA GLU A 592 -6.47 38.27 4.19
C GLU A 592 -5.65 38.03 5.47
N PHE A 593 -5.68 36.79 5.99
CA PHE A 593 -5.00 36.45 7.25
C PHE A 593 -3.66 35.72 7.05
N GLY A 594 -3.33 35.28 5.83
CA GLY A 594 -2.13 34.50 5.56
C GLY A 594 -2.14 33.11 6.20
N VAL A 595 -3.32 32.50 6.27
CA VAL A 595 -3.60 31.26 7.02
C VAL A 595 -3.89 30.09 6.09
N SER A 596 -3.63 28.89 6.60
CA SER A 596 -3.92 27.63 5.90
C SER A 596 -4.32 26.55 6.89
N LEU A 597 -5.12 25.57 6.48
CA LEU A 597 -5.44 24.42 7.31
C LEU A 597 -4.86 23.14 6.69
N PRO A 598 -4.20 22.27 7.48
CA PRO A 598 -3.57 21.06 6.97
C PRO A 598 -4.63 20.03 6.61
N ARG A 599 -4.94 19.91 5.32
CA ARG A 599 -5.93 18.96 4.78
C ARG A 599 -5.59 17.55 5.19
N HIS A 600 -4.35 17.13 4.96
CA HIS A 600 -3.94 15.76 5.19
C HIS A 600 -3.99 15.38 6.67
N ALA A 601 -3.52 16.26 7.55
CA ALA A 601 -3.56 16.02 8.99
C ALA A 601 -5.00 15.95 9.54
N ILE A 602 -5.90 16.80 9.04
CA ILE A 602 -7.31 16.81 9.47
C ILE A 602 -8.05 15.57 8.97
N VAL A 603 -7.78 15.12 7.74
CA VAL A 603 -8.54 14.02 7.11
C VAL A 603 -7.98 12.65 7.46
N ASN A 604 -6.65 12.48 7.43
CA ASN A 604 -5.98 11.18 7.55
C ASN A 604 -5.12 11.06 8.81
N GLY A 605 -4.78 12.18 9.44
CA GLY A 605 -3.89 12.22 10.59
C GLY A 605 -4.59 12.01 11.93
N ARG A 606 -3.78 12.09 12.99
CA ARG A 606 -4.21 12.16 14.39
C ARG A 606 -3.80 13.49 14.97
N LEU A 607 -4.76 14.24 15.49
CA LEU A 607 -4.54 15.54 16.11
C LEU A 607 -5.06 15.52 17.54
N HIS A 608 -4.43 16.31 18.41
CA HIS A 608 -5.00 16.57 19.72
C HIS A 608 -6.40 17.17 19.58
N THR A 609 -7.30 16.83 20.50
CA THR A 609 -8.66 17.38 20.52
C THR A 609 -9.00 17.95 21.88
N PHE A 610 -10.00 18.82 21.95
CA PHE A 610 -10.58 19.27 23.22
C PHE A 610 -12.04 19.67 23.03
N THR A 611 -12.80 19.71 24.12
CA THR A 611 -14.21 20.10 24.09
C THR A 611 -14.35 21.59 24.40
N THR A 612 -14.94 22.35 23.48
CA THR A 612 -15.18 23.79 23.68
C THR A 612 -16.30 24.04 24.68
N ARG A 613 -16.39 25.30 25.15
CA ARG A 613 -17.63 25.83 25.73
C ARG A 613 -18.75 25.80 24.70
N SER A 614 -19.99 25.96 25.16
CA SER A 614 -21.14 26.00 24.25
C SER A 614 -21.05 27.21 23.31
N TRP A 615 -21.18 26.97 22.00
CA TRP A 615 -21.31 28.03 20.97
C TRP A 615 -22.74 28.57 20.89
N THR A 616 -23.66 28.02 21.69
CA THR A 616 -25.05 28.46 21.79
C THR A 616 -25.35 28.92 23.20
N ARG A 617 -26.07 30.05 23.33
CA ARG A 617 -26.56 30.50 24.64
C ARG A 617 -27.66 29.56 25.16
N PRO A 618 -27.83 29.47 26.49
CA PRO A 618 -28.98 28.78 27.08
C PRO A 618 -30.33 29.34 26.57
N PRO A 619 -31.38 28.51 26.51
CA PRO A 619 -32.74 28.96 26.19
C PRO A 619 -33.20 30.01 27.20
N ARG A 620 -33.89 31.03 26.70
CA ARG A 620 -34.58 32.04 27.52
C ARG A 620 -36.02 31.61 27.81
N ASP A 621 -36.66 32.26 28.79
CA ASP A 621 -38.07 32.07 29.08
C ASP A 621 -38.93 32.19 27.82
N GLY A 622 -39.68 31.12 27.50
CA GLY A 622 -40.53 31.03 26.30
C GLY A 622 -39.90 30.37 25.08
N GLU A 623 -38.63 29.96 25.12
CA GLU A 623 -37.97 29.22 24.02
C GLU A 623 -38.05 27.70 24.22
N THR A 624 -38.51 26.98 23.19
CA THR A 624 -38.59 25.51 23.19
C THR A 624 -37.20 24.86 23.11
N TYR A 625 -36.97 23.76 23.82
CA TYR A 625 -35.76 22.94 23.72
C TYR A 625 -36.05 21.47 24.02
N ALA A 626 -35.17 20.57 23.60
CA ALA A 626 -35.25 19.15 23.90
C ALA A 626 -34.02 18.69 24.69
N VAL A 627 -34.23 17.75 25.61
CA VAL A 627 -33.17 17.06 26.36
C VAL A 627 -33.48 15.57 26.29
N LEU A 628 -32.53 14.80 25.78
CA LEU A 628 -32.58 13.34 25.70
C LEU A 628 -31.59 12.77 26.70
N ARG A 629 -32.03 11.81 27.52
CA ARG A 629 -31.16 11.09 28.46
C ARG A 629 -31.13 9.62 28.09
N ILE A 630 -29.95 9.08 27.88
CA ILE A 630 -29.71 7.67 27.60
C ILE A 630 -29.26 7.02 28.91
N GLY A 631 -30.03 6.05 29.40
CA GLY A 631 -29.82 5.35 30.67
C GLY A 631 -29.36 3.91 30.51
#